data_AF-A0ABD5MVA5-F1
#
_entry.id   AF-A0ABD5MVA5-F1
#
_cell.length_a   1.000
_cell.length_b   1.000
_cell.length_c   1.000
_cell.angle_alpha   90.00
_cell.angle_beta   90.00
_cell.angle_gamma   90.00
#
_symmetry.space_group_name_H-M   'P 1'
#
loop_
_entity.id
_entity.type
_entity.pdbx_description
1 polymer ?
#
loop_
_entity_poly.entity_id
_entity_poly.type
_entity_poly.pdbx_seq_one_letter_code
_entity_poly.pdbx_strand_id
1 'polypeptide(L)'
;MNKKGISKILIAVIIIVVIFVAGIAAYSALNSGIFNGNGGNGDGDQLPIEDANSLQFEVDLTSQGTTIKYKLSGKNLRATDMKIRIDLLGGDAGNFYYILNPGEQEAWANIDSTWIDLSDDFGAQWDSWGIAWINYVDNLQNWAGTGEWSYTAPNGDFIRVYNIAVNPVISDSLFQPT
;
A
#
# COMPACT_ATOMS: atom_id res chain seq x y z
N MET A 1 23.46 32.67 -5.36
CA MET A 1 22.46 31.77 -5.99
C MET A 1 21.47 31.36 -4.92
N ASN A 2 20.27 31.97 -4.93
CA ASN A 2 19.20 31.60 -4.01
C ASN A 2 18.66 30.25 -4.47
N LYS A 3 19.06 29.16 -3.79
CA LYS A 3 18.39 27.87 -3.92
C LYS A 3 16.97 28.07 -3.38
N LYS A 4 16.02 28.34 -4.26
CA LYS A 4 14.60 28.22 -3.93
C LYS A 4 14.42 26.77 -3.53
N GLY A 5 14.28 26.51 -2.23
CA GLY A 5 13.92 25.20 -1.73
C GLY A 5 12.68 24.77 -2.51
N ILE A 6 12.79 23.64 -3.20
CA ILE A 6 11.65 22.99 -3.84
C ILE A 6 10.60 22.88 -2.74
N SER A 7 9.47 23.57 -2.91
CA SER A 7 8.43 23.66 -1.88
C SER A 7 8.04 22.25 -1.46
N LYS A 8 7.92 21.96 -0.17
CA LYS A 8 7.46 20.64 0.35
C LYS A 8 6.17 20.18 -0.34
N ILE A 9 5.30 21.15 -0.68
CA ILE A 9 4.04 20.93 -1.43
C ILE A 9 4.32 20.32 -2.82
N LEU A 10 5.37 20.78 -3.52
CA LEU A 10 5.73 20.26 -4.84
C LEU A 10 6.28 18.82 -4.75
N ILE A 11 7.00 18.48 -3.67
CA ILE A 11 7.51 17.11 -3.46
C ILE A 11 6.36 16.15 -3.15
N ALA A 12 5.41 16.55 -2.30
CA ALA A 12 4.20 15.76 -2.03
C ALA A 12 3.39 15.52 -3.31
N VAL A 13 3.21 16.55 -4.14
CA VAL A 13 2.53 16.42 -5.45
C VAL A 13 3.27 15.49 -6.40
N ILE A 14 4.60 15.53 -6.44
CA ILE A 14 5.40 14.62 -7.29
C ILE A 14 5.30 13.17 -6.81
N ILE A 15 5.34 12.92 -5.50
CA ILE A 15 5.17 11.57 -4.93
C ILE A 15 3.79 11.02 -5.29
N ILE A 16 2.73 11.83 -5.19
CA ILE A 16 1.37 11.46 -5.63
C ILE A 16 1.37 11.11 -7.12
N VAL A 17 2.01 11.90 -7.98
CA VAL A 17 2.08 11.62 -9.43
C VAL A 17 2.85 10.32 -9.74
N VAL A 18 3.94 10.03 -9.01
CA VAL A 18 4.70 8.78 -9.20
C VAL A 18 3.88 7.56 -8.78
N ILE A 19 3.11 7.67 -7.69
CA ILE A 19 2.18 6.62 -7.27
C ILE A 19 1.07 6.41 -8.32
N PHE A 20 0.54 7.49 -8.91
CA PHE A 20 -0.45 7.42 -9.99
C PHE A 20 0.08 6.68 -11.23
N VAL A 21 1.34 6.90 -11.63
CA VAL A 21 1.92 6.24 -12.81
C VAL A 21 2.16 4.74 -12.56
N ALA A 22 2.54 4.35 -11.34
CA ALA A 22 2.68 2.93 -10.98
C ALA A 22 1.32 2.23 -10.85
N GLY A 23 0.31 2.90 -10.29
CA GLY A 23 -1.06 2.36 -10.13
C GLY A 23 -1.80 2.16 -11.46
N ILE A 24 -1.67 3.10 -12.40
CA ILE A 24 -2.34 2.99 -13.72
C ILE A 24 -1.71 1.89 -14.58
N ALA A 25 -0.39 1.69 -14.51
CA ALA A 25 0.27 0.60 -15.24
C ALA A 25 -0.21 -0.78 -14.75
N ALA A 26 -0.43 -0.93 -13.44
CA ALA A 26 -0.97 -2.16 -12.85
C ALA A 26 -2.43 -2.44 -13.28
N TYR A 27 -3.29 -1.42 -13.39
CA TYR A 27 -4.68 -1.61 -13.86
C TYR A 27 -4.75 -2.16 -15.29
N SER A 28 -3.83 -1.75 -16.18
CA SER A 28 -3.76 -2.30 -17.54
C SER A 28 -3.20 -3.73 -17.60
N ALA A 29 -2.43 -4.14 -16.57
CA ALA A 29 -1.82 -5.46 -16.47
C ALA A 29 -2.73 -6.50 -15.81
N LEU A 30 -3.70 -6.10 -14.98
CA LEU A 30 -4.65 -7.03 -14.35
C LEU A 30 -5.58 -7.73 -15.35
N ASN A 31 -5.71 -7.22 -16.58
CA ASN A 31 -6.42 -7.90 -17.67
C ASN A 31 -5.52 -8.84 -18.50
N SER A 32 -4.22 -8.88 -18.25
CA SER A 32 -3.26 -9.76 -18.93
C SER A 32 -2.40 -10.46 -17.88
N GLY A 33 -2.85 -11.63 -17.41
CA GLY A 33 -2.27 -12.41 -16.31
C GLY A 33 -0.78 -12.78 -16.46
N ILE A 34 0.10 -11.80 -16.37
CA ILE A 34 1.56 -11.89 -16.54
C ILE A 34 2.22 -11.36 -15.27
N PHE A 35 1.96 -12.01 -14.13
CA PHE A 35 2.77 -11.82 -12.93
C PHE A 35 3.41 -13.17 -12.58
N ASN A 36 4.66 -13.36 -13.02
CA ASN A 36 5.49 -14.52 -12.63
C ASN A 36 6.12 -14.22 -11.27
N GLY A 37 5.39 -14.49 -10.19
CA GLY A 37 5.93 -14.46 -8.84
C GLY A 37 6.64 -15.77 -8.49
N ASN A 38 7.74 -15.69 -7.74
CA ASN A 38 8.50 -16.85 -7.28
C ASN A 38 8.23 -17.07 -5.78
N GLY A 39 7.22 -17.86 -5.43
CA GLY A 39 6.90 -18.25 -4.06
C GLY A 39 7.74 -19.43 -3.60
N GLY A 40 8.42 -19.33 -2.46
CA GLY A 40 9.18 -20.44 -1.88
C GLY A 40 8.27 -21.52 -1.31
N ASN A 41 8.56 -22.81 -1.53
CA ASN A 41 7.80 -23.93 -0.97
C ASN A 41 7.91 -23.98 0.57
N GLY A 42 6.80 -23.72 1.29
CA GLY A 42 6.67 -23.92 2.74
C GLY A 42 5.53 -24.90 3.07
N ASP A 43 5.87 -26.07 3.62
CA ASP A 43 4.98 -27.22 3.86
C ASP A 43 4.31 -27.19 5.27
N GLY A 44 3.82 -26.03 5.70
CA GLY A 44 3.07 -25.87 6.96
C GLY A 44 1.65 -25.42 6.69
N ASP A 45 0.67 -25.75 7.54
CA ASP A 45 -0.74 -25.31 7.44
C ASP A 45 -0.83 -23.82 7.06
N GLN A 46 -0.94 -23.56 5.76
CA GLN A 46 -0.97 -22.21 5.20
C GLN A 46 -2.39 -21.72 5.39
N LEU A 47 -2.57 -20.65 6.17
CA LEU A 47 -3.81 -19.88 6.08
C LEU A 47 -3.73 -19.10 4.78
N PRO A 48 -4.56 -19.43 3.77
CA PRO A 48 -4.53 -18.71 2.52
C PRO A 48 -4.91 -17.25 2.79
N ILE A 49 -4.22 -16.32 2.14
CA ILE A 49 -4.47 -14.87 2.31
C ILE A 49 -5.91 -14.52 1.97
N GLU A 50 -6.56 -15.31 1.12
CA GLU A 50 -7.98 -15.18 0.81
C GLU A 50 -8.82 -15.16 2.09
N ASP A 51 -8.48 -15.98 3.10
CA ASP A 51 -9.19 -16.16 4.38
C ASP A 51 -8.80 -15.18 5.49
N ALA A 52 -7.88 -14.25 5.21
CA ALA A 52 -7.44 -13.27 6.19
C ALA A 52 -8.57 -12.27 6.53
N ASN A 53 -8.86 -12.09 7.83
CA ASN A 53 -9.67 -10.99 8.33
C ASN A 53 -8.82 -9.73 8.59
N SER A 54 -7.54 -9.90 8.90
CA SER A 54 -6.56 -8.82 8.98
C SER A 54 -5.27 -9.23 8.29
N LEU A 55 -4.54 -8.24 7.77
CA LEU A 55 -3.28 -8.45 7.07
C LEU A 55 -2.37 -7.25 7.33
N GLN A 56 -1.10 -7.49 7.60
CA GLN A 56 -0.08 -6.45 7.72
C GLN A 56 1.18 -6.89 6.98
N PHE A 57 1.79 -6.00 6.22
CA PHE A 57 3.04 -6.26 5.52
C PHE A 57 3.78 -4.95 5.22
N GLU A 58 5.04 -5.09 4.87
CA GLU A 58 5.89 -3.99 4.41
C GLU A 58 6.24 -4.19 2.94
N VAL A 59 6.39 -3.08 2.22
CA VAL A 59 6.70 -3.06 0.79
C VAL A 59 7.88 -2.16 0.53
N ASP A 60 8.89 -2.69 -0.16
CA ASP A 60 9.91 -1.90 -0.83
C ASP A 60 9.53 -1.82 -2.32
N LEU A 61 9.19 -0.63 -2.81
CA LEU A 61 8.99 -0.34 -4.23
C LEU A 61 10.24 0.34 -4.76
N THR A 62 10.95 -0.31 -5.68
CA THR A 62 12.12 0.27 -6.35
C THR A 62 11.78 0.64 -7.78
N SER A 63 11.77 1.94 -8.08
CA SER A 63 11.56 2.50 -9.41
C SER A 63 12.75 3.38 -9.81
N GLN A 64 13.33 3.14 -10.98
CA GLN A 64 14.44 3.93 -11.53
C GLN A 64 15.61 4.13 -10.54
N GLY A 65 15.92 3.11 -9.73
CA GLY A 65 17.00 3.14 -8.73
C GLY A 65 16.64 3.86 -7.42
N THR A 66 15.40 4.31 -7.25
CA THR A 66 14.89 4.88 -6.00
C THR A 66 13.96 3.89 -5.31
N THR A 67 14.17 3.62 -4.03
CA THR A 67 13.31 2.74 -3.23
C THR A 67 12.45 3.54 -2.26
N ILE A 68 11.14 3.34 -2.32
CA ILE A 68 10.17 3.87 -1.36
C ILE A 68 9.67 2.71 -0.50
N LYS A 69 9.53 2.98 0.81
CA LYS A 69 9.08 1.99 1.79
C LYS A 69 7.67 2.31 2.28
N TYR A 70 6.83 1.30 2.30
CA TYR A 70 5.47 1.36 2.82
C TYR A 70 5.28 0.30 3.89
N LYS A 71 4.45 0.61 4.88
CA LYS A 71 3.80 -0.40 5.70
C LYS A 71 2.30 -0.32 5.42
N LEU A 72 1.71 -1.44 5.05
CA LEU A 72 0.28 -1.56 4.82
C LEU A 72 -0.33 -2.40 5.93
N SER A 73 -1.47 -1.94 6.45
CA SER A 73 -2.26 -2.65 7.46
C SER A 73 -3.71 -2.61 7.06
N GLY A 74 -4.37 -3.76 7.08
CA GLY A 74 -5.79 -3.87 6.80
C GLY A 74 -6.49 -4.74 7.84
N LYS A 75 -7.70 -4.35 8.21
CA LYS A 75 -8.58 -5.12 9.10
C LYS A 75 -9.98 -5.21 8.51
N ASN A 76 -10.73 -6.20 8.94
CA ASN A 76 -12.10 -6.46 8.50
C ASN A 76 -12.18 -6.62 6.97
N LEU A 77 -11.18 -7.29 6.37
CA LEU A 77 -10.97 -7.34 4.91
C LEU A 77 -12.13 -7.93 4.09
N ARG A 78 -13.02 -8.67 4.76
CA ARG A 78 -14.19 -9.32 4.16
C ARG A 78 -15.51 -8.67 4.55
N ALA A 79 -15.46 -7.62 5.35
CA ALA A 79 -16.65 -6.96 5.88
C ALA A 79 -16.83 -5.59 5.23
N THR A 80 -18.05 -5.06 5.35
CA THR A 80 -18.38 -3.72 4.84
C THR A 80 -17.61 -2.62 5.56
N ASP A 81 -17.12 -2.87 6.79
CA ASP A 81 -16.35 -1.94 7.61
C ASP A 81 -14.82 -2.17 7.48
N MET A 82 -14.37 -2.65 6.32
CA MET A 82 -12.95 -2.78 6.02
C MET A 82 -12.23 -1.45 6.26
N LYS A 83 -11.04 -1.51 6.89
CA LYS A 83 -10.17 -0.34 7.07
C LYS A 83 -8.77 -0.65 6.59
N ILE A 84 -8.16 0.30 5.90
CA ILE A 84 -6.80 0.23 5.37
C ILE A 84 -6.00 1.40 5.92
N ARG A 85 -4.74 1.15 6.30
CA ARG A 85 -3.76 2.15 6.64
C ARG A 85 -2.50 1.94 5.82
N ILE A 86 -1.94 3.04 5.32
CA ILE A 86 -0.68 3.08 4.59
C ILE A 86 0.26 4.05 5.32
N ASP A 87 1.41 3.55 5.75
CA ASP A 87 2.47 4.36 6.34
C ASP A 87 3.61 4.45 5.33
N LEU A 88 3.84 5.64 4.77
CA LEU A 88 5.01 5.93 3.96
C LEU A 88 6.11 6.40 4.91
N LEU A 89 7.13 5.57 5.11
CA LEU A 89 8.17 5.82 6.11
C LEU A 89 9.48 6.23 5.44
N GLY A 90 10.12 7.28 5.98
CA GLY A 90 11.53 7.59 5.72
C GLY A 90 11.85 8.21 4.35
N GLY A 91 10.89 8.87 3.69
CA GLY A 91 11.18 9.70 2.52
C GLY A 91 11.81 11.05 2.91
N ASP A 92 12.46 11.72 1.96
CA ASP A 92 13.01 13.09 2.15
C ASP A 92 11.94 14.11 2.60
N ALA A 93 10.68 13.82 2.26
CA ALA A 93 9.52 14.63 2.62
C ALA A 93 8.96 14.33 4.03
N GLY A 94 9.54 13.36 4.75
CA GLY A 94 9.08 12.90 6.06
C GLY A 94 8.21 11.65 5.99
N ASN A 95 7.50 11.39 7.09
CA ASN A 95 6.53 10.29 7.15
C ASN A 95 5.14 10.80 6.76
N PHE A 96 4.43 10.00 5.98
CA PHE A 96 3.04 10.26 5.60
C PHE A 96 2.21 9.06 5.99
N TYR A 97 0.99 9.31 6.45
CA TYR A 97 0.05 8.27 6.82
C TYR A 97 -1.26 8.48 6.09
N TYR A 98 -1.86 7.42 5.58
CA TYR A 98 -3.19 7.44 4.97
C TYR A 98 -4.07 6.42 5.67
N ILE A 99 -5.32 6.79 5.94
CA ILE A 99 -6.36 5.89 6.43
C ILE A 99 -7.50 5.92 5.42
N LEU A 100 -7.98 4.75 5.01
CA LEU A 100 -9.14 4.59 4.14
C LEU A 100 -10.17 3.69 4.81
N ASN A 101 -11.43 4.11 4.77
CA ASN A 101 -12.59 3.40 5.28
C ASN A 101 -13.65 3.31 4.16
N PRO A 102 -13.52 2.37 3.21
CA PRO A 102 -14.45 2.24 2.08
C PRO A 102 -15.91 2.00 2.47
N GLY A 103 -16.18 1.44 3.65
CA GLY A 103 -17.54 1.26 4.15
C GLY A 103 -18.29 2.55 4.37
N GLU A 104 -17.59 3.57 4.86
CA GLU A 104 -18.14 4.89 5.19
C GLU A 104 -17.74 5.95 4.14
N GLN A 105 -16.94 5.56 3.12
CA GLN A 105 -16.32 6.46 2.13
C GLN A 105 -15.51 7.59 2.78
N GLU A 106 -14.78 7.26 3.84
CA GLU A 106 -13.95 8.22 4.54
C GLU A 106 -12.46 7.98 4.27
N ALA A 107 -11.72 9.08 4.18
CA ALA A 107 -10.27 9.05 4.03
C ALA A 107 -9.62 10.16 4.83
N TRP A 108 -8.44 9.88 5.38
CA TRP A 108 -7.62 10.88 6.06
C TRP A 108 -6.17 10.72 5.66
N ALA A 109 -5.45 11.84 5.62
CA ALA A 109 -4.00 11.86 5.50
C ALA A 109 -3.38 12.59 6.69
N ASN A 110 -2.28 12.06 7.22
CA ASN A 110 -1.44 12.78 8.17
C ASN A 110 -0.19 13.28 7.44
N ILE A 111 -0.02 14.60 7.43
CA ILE A 111 1.11 15.29 6.81
C ILE A 111 1.74 16.17 7.89
N ASP A 112 3.04 16.00 8.15
CA ASP A 112 3.76 16.76 9.19
C ASP A 112 3.00 16.74 10.55
N SER A 113 2.54 15.54 10.97
CA SER A 113 1.78 15.32 12.21
C SER A 113 0.39 15.95 12.28
N THR A 114 -0.15 16.45 11.16
CA THR A 114 -1.51 17.02 11.09
C THR A 114 -2.41 16.12 10.26
N TRP A 115 -3.52 15.67 10.85
CA TRP A 115 -4.56 14.94 10.13
C TRP A 115 -5.43 15.91 9.31
N ILE A 116 -5.63 15.54 8.05
CA ILE A 116 -6.46 16.24 7.08
C ILE A 116 -7.54 15.25 6.64
N ASP A 117 -8.80 15.68 6.72
CA ASP A 117 -9.92 14.95 6.18
C ASP A 117 -9.93 15.07 4.65
N LEU A 118 -9.95 13.92 3.97
CA LEU A 118 -9.97 13.77 2.52
C LEU A 118 -11.23 13.05 2.04
N SER A 119 -12.26 12.94 2.88
CA SER A 119 -13.48 12.17 2.58
C SER A 119 -14.26 12.75 1.40
N ASP A 120 -14.23 14.07 1.20
CA ASP A 120 -14.81 14.72 0.00
C ASP A 120 -14.15 14.27 -1.32
N ASP A 121 -12.91 13.76 -1.25
CA ASP A 121 -12.12 13.24 -2.39
C ASP A 121 -11.85 11.74 -2.24
N PHE A 122 -12.71 11.02 -1.51
CA PHE A 122 -12.53 9.60 -1.21
C PHE A 122 -12.28 8.76 -2.47
N GLY A 123 -13.00 9.05 -3.57
CA GLY A 123 -12.83 8.34 -4.84
C GLY A 123 -11.39 8.37 -5.36
N ALA A 124 -10.74 9.54 -5.36
CA ALA A 124 -9.35 9.66 -5.80
C ALA A 124 -8.37 8.98 -4.83
N GLN A 125 -8.67 9.03 -3.52
CA GLN A 125 -7.86 8.32 -2.51
C GLN A 125 -7.98 6.80 -2.69
N TRP A 126 -9.18 6.30 -2.96
CA TRP A 126 -9.43 4.88 -3.22
C TRP A 126 -8.76 4.40 -4.51
N ASP A 127 -8.86 5.16 -5.59
CA ASP A 127 -8.20 4.84 -6.85
C ASP A 127 -6.68 4.78 -6.70
N SER A 128 -6.11 5.58 -5.80
CA SER A 128 -4.67 5.57 -5.52
C SER A 128 -4.25 4.42 -4.60
N TRP A 129 -4.89 4.29 -3.45
CA TRP A 129 -4.45 3.42 -2.36
C TRP A 129 -5.26 2.14 -2.23
N GLY A 130 -6.57 2.20 -2.46
CA GLY A 130 -7.44 1.02 -2.45
C GLY A 130 -7.08 0.04 -3.56
N ILE A 131 -6.84 0.55 -4.78
CA ILE A 131 -6.38 -0.29 -5.90
C ILE A 131 -5.00 -0.89 -5.62
N ALA A 132 -4.06 -0.10 -5.07
CA ALA A 132 -2.73 -0.61 -4.70
C ALA A 132 -2.83 -1.74 -3.67
N TRP A 133 -3.67 -1.58 -2.64
CA TRP A 133 -3.95 -2.61 -1.64
C TRP A 133 -4.47 -3.90 -2.30
N ILE A 134 -5.52 -3.80 -3.13
CA ILE A 134 -6.11 -4.94 -3.84
C ILE A 134 -5.02 -5.67 -4.64
N ASN A 135 -4.21 -4.93 -5.39
CA ASN A 135 -3.15 -5.51 -6.21
C ASN A 135 -2.11 -6.26 -5.37
N TYR A 136 -1.71 -5.74 -4.21
CA TYR A 136 -0.79 -6.46 -3.33
C TYR A 136 -1.42 -7.75 -2.79
N VAL A 137 -2.68 -7.68 -2.32
CA VAL A 137 -3.40 -8.86 -1.81
C VAL A 137 -3.55 -9.92 -2.90
N ASP A 138 -3.91 -9.52 -4.12
CA ASP A 138 -4.06 -10.43 -5.26
C ASP A 138 -2.74 -11.11 -5.65
N ASN A 139 -1.64 -10.34 -5.68
CA ASN A 139 -0.31 -10.92 -5.94
C ASN A 139 0.14 -11.87 -4.83
N LEU A 140 -0.30 -11.65 -3.60
CA LEU A 140 0.02 -12.49 -2.46
C LEU A 140 -0.85 -13.76 -2.38
N GLN A 141 -1.86 -13.96 -3.24
CA GLN A 141 -2.67 -15.19 -3.21
C GLN A 141 -1.84 -16.47 -3.41
N ASN A 142 -0.71 -16.36 -4.14
CA ASN A 142 0.22 -17.47 -4.37
C ASN A 142 1.41 -17.50 -3.39
N TRP A 143 1.41 -16.62 -2.37
CA TRP A 143 2.44 -16.63 -1.34
C TRP A 143 2.25 -17.84 -0.42
N ALA A 144 3.32 -18.62 -0.25
CA ALA A 144 3.32 -19.89 0.47
C ALA A 144 3.28 -19.75 2.01
N GLY A 145 2.67 -18.70 2.53
CA GLY A 145 2.51 -18.47 3.98
C GLY A 145 3.81 -18.20 4.75
N THR A 146 4.98 -18.20 4.11
CA THR A 146 6.27 -18.01 4.78
C THR A 146 7.25 -17.19 3.94
N GLY A 147 8.12 -16.44 4.61
CA GLY A 147 9.15 -15.62 3.97
C GLY A 147 8.60 -14.38 3.31
N GLU A 148 9.25 -13.97 2.22
CA GLU A 148 8.98 -12.75 1.47
C GLU A 148 8.39 -13.09 0.10
N TRP A 149 7.73 -12.11 -0.52
CA TRP A 149 7.23 -12.19 -1.87
C TRP A 149 7.80 -11.06 -2.71
N SER A 150 8.14 -11.31 -3.97
CA SER A 150 8.61 -10.24 -4.86
C SER A 150 8.17 -10.46 -6.29
N TYR A 151 7.95 -9.37 -7.01
CA TYR A 151 7.63 -9.37 -8.43
C TYR A 151 8.14 -8.09 -9.10
N THR A 152 8.29 -8.14 -10.43
CA THR A 152 8.58 -6.97 -11.24
C THR A 152 7.31 -6.58 -11.99
N ALA A 153 6.85 -5.34 -11.81
CA ALA A 153 5.70 -4.82 -12.54
C ALA A 153 6.04 -4.60 -14.02
N PRO A 154 5.06 -4.54 -14.94
CA PRO A 154 5.31 -4.37 -16.38
C PRO A 154 6.04 -3.08 -16.76
N ASN A 155 5.99 -2.06 -15.91
CA ASN A 155 6.73 -0.81 -16.07
C ASN A 155 8.21 -0.91 -15.66
N GLY A 156 8.65 -2.08 -15.17
CA GLY A 156 10.02 -2.34 -14.72
C GLY A 156 10.28 -2.08 -13.24
N ASP A 157 9.27 -1.64 -12.48
CA ASP A 157 9.42 -1.44 -11.04
C ASP A 157 9.58 -2.79 -10.32
N PHE A 158 10.50 -2.85 -9.36
CA PHE A 158 10.69 -4.03 -8.52
C PHE A 158 9.97 -3.85 -7.19
N ILE A 159 9.13 -4.83 -6.85
CA ILE A 159 8.32 -4.84 -5.64
C ILE A 159 8.78 -6.01 -4.77
N ARG A 160 9.14 -5.71 -3.52
CA ARG A 160 9.39 -6.71 -2.48
C ARG A 160 8.41 -6.49 -1.34
N VAL A 161 7.64 -7.52 -1.03
CA VAL A 161 6.68 -7.59 0.08
C VAL A 161 7.28 -8.50 1.16
N TYR A 162 7.39 -7.99 2.38
CA TYR A 162 8.06 -8.67 3.49
C TYR A 162 7.37 -8.37 4.81
N ASN A 163 7.81 -9.03 5.90
CA ASN A 163 7.17 -8.94 7.22
C ASN A 163 5.65 -9.21 7.16
N ILE A 164 5.24 -10.17 6.32
CA ILE A 164 3.84 -10.48 6.07
C ILE A 164 3.27 -11.22 7.28
N ALA A 165 2.26 -10.64 7.90
CA ALA A 165 1.51 -11.22 9.00
C ALA A 165 0.04 -11.38 8.59
N VAL A 166 -0.44 -12.62 8.61
CA VAL A 166 -1.84 -13.00 8.33
C VAL A 166 -2.59 -13.10 9.66
N ASN A 167 -3.77 -12.48 9.72
CA ASN A 167 -4.58 -12.35 10.93
C ASN A 167 -3.87 -11.78 12.18
N PRO A 168 -3.02 -10.73 12.06
CA PRO A 168 -2.44 -10.10 13.24
C PRO A 168 -3.52 -9.38 14.05
N VAL A 169 -3.30 -9.26 15.36
CA VAL A 169 -4.10 -8.37 16.21
C VAL A 169 -3.71 -6.93 15.89
N ILE A 170 -4.63 -6.17 15.28
CA ILE A 170 -4.42 -4.76 14.94
C ILE A 170 -5.39 -3.90 15.76
N SER A 171 -4.86 -2.92 16.49
CA SER A 171 -5.67 -1.99 17.29
C SER A 171 -6.51 -1.08 16.41
N ASP A 172 -7.75 -0.80 16.83
CA ASP A 172 -8.65 0.15 16.17
C ASP A 172 -8.09 1.57 16.14
N SER A 173 -7.31 1.94 17.15
CA SER A 173 -6.62 3.24 17.22
C SER A 173 -5.68 3.47 16.04
N LEU A 174 -5.23 2.40 15.37
CA LEU A 174 -4.41 2.52 14.18
C LEU A 174 -5.20 3.16 13.02
N PHE A 175 -6.53 2.98 12.98
CA PHE A 175 -7.40 3.45 11.91
C PHE A 175 -8.23 4.66 12.34
N GLN A 176 -7.69 5.49 13.22
CA GLN A 176 -8.33 6.73 13.68
C GLN A 176 -7.38 7.92 13.43
N PRO A 177 -7.90 9.08 12.97
CA PRO A 177 -7.11 10.28 12.74
C PRO A 177 -6.84 11.01 14.07
N THR A 178 -6.12 10.36 14.97
CA THR A 178 -5.76 10.87 16.31
C THR A 178 -4.29 11.22 16.45
#